data_AF-A0A484MG41-F1
#
_entry.id   AF-A0A484MG41-F1
#
_cell.length_a   1.000
_cell.length_b   1.000
_cell.length_c   1.000
_cell.angle_alpha   90.00
_cell.angle_beta   90.00
_cell.angle_gamma   90.00
#
_symmetry.space_group_name_H-M   'P 1'
#
loop_
_entity.id
_entity.type
_entity.pdbx_description
1 polymer ?
#
loop_
_entity_poly.entity_id
_entity_poly.type
_entity_poly.pdbx_seq_one_letter_code
_entity_poly.pdbx_strand_id
1 'polypeptide(L)'
;MNASFGSFSPTDKSCPVTLHLCAGYYHDRYRDLSKESSPSIIIAPNAGIAAYRSWLPTLELIKKIKAPAIFSDYCEEACCLSMSCISSVTGSDPSFPIQLNPFRQPLAVEDSALCIPCHSNCFLFGI
;
A
#
# COMPACT_ATOMS: atom_id res chain seq x y z
N MET A 1 14.61 -34.42 -27.52
CA MET A 1 14.42 -34.83 -26.10
C MET A 1 13.01 -34.42 -25.72
N ASN A 2 12.11 -35.39 -25.56
CA ASN A 2 10.73 -35.16 -25.15
C ASN A 2 10.70 -35.04 -23.62
N ALA A 3 10.35 -33.86 -23.11
CA ALA A 3 10.02 -33.71 -21.70
C ALA A 3 8.55 -34.09 -21.50
N SER A 4 8.34 -35.20 -20.81
CA SER A 4 7.04 -35.70 -20.39
C SER A 4 6.39 -34.69 -19.44
N PHE A 5 5.19 -34.19 -19.77
CA PHE A 5 4.38 -33.42 -18.83
C PHE A 5 3.85 -34.36 -17.76
N GLY A 6 4.30 -34.17 -16.52
CA GLY A 6 3.76 -34.86 -15.35
C GLY A 6 2.27 -34.55 -15.20
N SER A 7 1.48 -35.59 -14.94
CA SER A 7 0.04 -35.47 -14.65
C SER A 7 -0.16 -34.69 -13.35
N PHE A 8 -0.78 -33.51 -13.43
CA PHE A 8 -1.28 -32.79 -12.26
C PHE A 8 -2.47 -33.54 -11.66
N SER A 9 -2.32 -34.01 -10.42
CA SER A 9 -3.43 -34.51 -9.62
C SER A 9 -4.25 -33.32 -9.07
N PRO A 10 -5.59 -33.31 -9.20
CA PRO A 10 -6.42 -32.19 -8.74
C PRO A 10 -6.70 -32.33 -7.24
N THR A 11 -5.77 -31.85 -6.41
CA THR A 11 -6.06 -31.44 -5.03
C THR A 11 -5.72 -29.97 -4.82
N ASP A 12 -5.85 -29.17 -5.88
CA ASP A 12 -5.70 -27.73 -5.81
C ASP A 12 -7.07 -27.13 -5.43
N LYS A 13 -7.29 -26.89 -4.13
CA LYS A 13 -8.41 -26.07 -3.67
C LYS A 13 -8.13 -24.65 -4.18
N SER A 14 -8.66 -24.30 -5.35
CA SER A 14 -8.55 -22.92 -5.84
C SER A 14 -9.22 -22.01 -4.82
N CYS A 15 -8.46 -21.13 -4.19
CA CYS A 15 -9.02 -20.05 -3.38
C CYS A 15 -9.47 -18.98 -4.37
N PRO A 16 -10.79 -18.76 -4.56
CA PRO A 16 -11.25 -17.77 -5.53
C PRO A 16 -10.80 -16.38 -5.08
N VAL A 17 -10.12 -15.65 -5.98
CA VAL A 17 -9.77 -14.24 -5.76
C VAL A 17 -10.82 -13.38 -6.44
N THR A 18 -11.47 -12.51 -5.67
CA THR A 18 -12.43 -11.54 -6.18
C THR A 18 -11.78 -10.16 -6.29
N LEU A 19 -11.93 -9.51 -7.45
CA LEU A 19 -11.41 -8.17 -7.70
C LEU A 19 -12.55 -7.18 -7.90
N HIS A 20 -12.52 -6.07 -7.16
CA HIS A 20 -13.41 -4.94 -7.35
C HIS A 20 -12.59 -3.71 -7.72
N LEU A 21 -12.87 -3.13 -8.88
CA LEU A 21 -12.23 -1.90 -9.35
C LEU A 21 -13.21 -0.73 -9.17
N CYS A 22 -12.75 0.33 -8.53
CA CYS A 22 -13.54 1.53 -8.25
C CYS A 22 -12.75 2.78 -8.65
N ALA A 23 -13.42 3.71 -9.33
CA ALA A 23 -12.85 5.02 -9.61
C ALA A 23 -13.13 5.99 -8.46
N GLY A 24 -12.15 6.83 -8.13
CA GLY A 24 -12.23 7.85 -7.09
C GLY A 24 -11.33 7.56 -5.88
N TYR A 25 -11.36 8.45 -4.89
CA TYR A 25 -10.59 8.28 -3.67
C TYR A 25 -11.23 7.26 -2.73
N TYR A 26 -10.39 6.59 -1.93
CA TYR A 26 -10.87 5.57 -0.99
C TYR A 26 -11.93 6.11 -0.03
N HIS A 27 -11.75 7.32 0.49
CA HIS A 27 -12.70 7.95 1.41
C HIS A 27 -14.07 8.24 0.79
N ASP A 28 -14.13 8.53 -0.51
CA ASP A 28 -15.41 8.73 -1.21
C ASP A 28 -16.14 7.41 -1.45
N ARG A 29 -15.37 6.34 -1.72
CA ARG A 29 -15.92 5.03 -2.06
C ARG A 29 -16.22 4.14 -0.87
N TYR A 30 -15.65 4.43 0.30
CA TYR A 30 -15.72 3.56 1.47
C TYR A 30 -17.15 3.17 1.85
N ARG A 31 -18.11 4.10 1.80
CA ARG A 31 -19.52 3.82 2.13
C ARG A 31 -20.11 2.68 1.30
N ASP A 32 -19.77 2.61 0.02
CA ASP A 32 -20.25 1.55 -0.86
C ASP A 32 -19.48 0.25 -0.63
N LEU A 33 -18.15 0.35 -0.48
CA LEU A 33 -17.27 -0.79 -0.24
C LEU A 33 -17.55 -1.48 1.10
N SER A 34 -17.92 -0.73 2.12
CA SER A 34 -18.15 -1.23 3.48
C SER A 34 -19.49 -1.92 3.69
N LYS A 35 -20.34 -2.00 2.66
CA LYS A 35 -21.65 -2.69 2.73
C LYS A 35 -21.48 -4.21 2.89
N GLU A 36 -20.44 -4.76 2.28
CA GLU A 36 -20.13 -6.19 2.29
C GLU A 36 -19.30 -6.55 3.54
N SER A 37 -18.25 -5.78 3.83
CA SER A 37 -17.38 -5.97 5.00
C SER A 37 -16.45 -4.78 5.24
N SER A 38 -15.91 -4.65 6.45
CA SER A 38 -14.79 -3.74 6.74
C SER A 38 -13.45 -4.36 6.34
N PRO A 39 -12.49 -3.58 5.83
CA PRO A 39 -11.19 -4.11 5.45
C PRO A 39 -10.44 -4.67 6.67
N SER A 40 -9.84 -5.85 6.53
CA SER A 40 -8.92 -6.38 7.54
C SER A 40 -7.53 -5.77 7.45
N ILE A 41 -7.15 -5.28 6.26
CA ILE A 41 -5.88 -4.60 5.99
C ILE A 41 -6.06 -3.63 4.84
N ILE A 42 -5.33 -2.52 4.87
CA ILE A 42 -5.23 -1.57 3.77
C ILE A 42 -3.79 -1.57 3.25
N ILE A 43 -3.63 -1.68 1.94
CA ILE A 43 -2.32 -1.63 1.28
C ILE A 43 -2.35 -0.51 0.25
N ALA A 44 -1.42 0.42 0.35
CA ALA A 44 -1.35 1.62 -0.47
C ALA A 44 0.05 1.78 -1.09
N PRO A 45 0.28 1.16 -2.25
CA PRO A 45 1.57 1.22 -2.94
C PRO A 45 1.84 2.63 -3.49
N ASN A 46 3.09 3.10 -3.37
CA ASN A 46 3.55 4.43 -3.82
C ASN A 46 2.59 5.55 -3.40
N ALA A 47 2.23 5.56 -2.12
CA ALA A 47 1.13 6.37 -1.61
C ALA A 47 1.38 7.87 -1.86
N GLY A 48 2.60 8.36 -1.69
CA GLY A 48 2.92 9.78 -1.86
C GLY A 48 2.12 10.64 -0.87
N ILE A 49 1.98 10.19 0.38
CA ILE A 49 1.14 10.85 1.40
C ILE A 49 1.57 12.30 1.61
N ALA A 50 2.88 12.53 1.71
CA ALA A 50 3.42 13.88 1.87
C ALA A 50 3.23 14.75 0.61
N ALA A 51 3.07 14.13 -0.57
CA ALA A 51 2.96 14.85 -1.84
C ALA A 51 1.50 15.24 -2.18
N TYR A 52 0.50 14.45 -1.77
CA TYR A 52 -0.89 14.64 -2.18
C TYR A 52 -1.82 14.90 -0.99
N ARG A 53 -2.35 16.13 -0.91
CA ARG A 53 -3.33 16.53 0.11
C ARG A 53 -4.64 15.74 0.08
N SER A 54 -4.95 15.07 -1.03
CA SER A 54 -6.10 14.16 -1.11
C SER A 54 -6.02 12.97 -0.15
N TRP A 55 -4.85 12.71 0.46
CA TRP A 55 -4.71 11.71 1.51
C TRP A 55 -5.35 12.10 2.84
N LEU A 56 -5.51 13.39 3.15
CA LEU A 56 -5.98 13.83 4.47
C LEU A 56 -7.31 13.18 4.87
N PRO A 57 -8.38 13.23 4.03
CA PRO A 57 -9.63 12.56 4.37
C PRO A 57 -9.52 11.03 4.42
N THR A 58 -8.62 10.44 3.63
CA THR A 58 -8.34 8.99 3.68
C THR A 58 -7.70 8.59 5.01
N LEU A 59 -6.74 9.35 5.52
CA LEU A 59 -6.05 9.06 6.78
C LEU A 59 -7.01 9.18 7.98
N GLU A 60 -7.87 10.21 7.99
CA GLU A 60 -8.93 10.35 9.00
C GLU A 60 -9.90 9.18 8.98
N LEU A 61 -10.27 8.71 7.78
CA LEU A 61 -11.10 7.53 7.64
C LEU A 61 -10.41 6.28 8.18
N ILE A 62 -9.14 6.03 7.80
CA ILE A 62 -8.36 4.87 8.25
C ILE A 62 -8.29 4.84 9.78
N LYS A 63 -7.99 5.98 10.41
CA LYS A 63 -8.02 6.13 11.88
C LYS A 63 -9.39 5.77 12.47
N LYS A 64 -10.48 6.23 11.86
CA LYS A 64 -11.84 5.96 12.34
C LYS A 64 -12.20 4.48 12.28
N ILE A 65 -11.83 3.80 11.20
CA ILE A 65 -12.16 2.38 10.98
C ILE A 65 -11.18 1.43 11.67
N LYS A 66 -10.04 1.94 12.15
CA LYS A 66 -9.02 1.21 12.93
C LYS A 66 -8.47 -0.03 12.20
N ALA A 67 -8.46 0.02 10.87
CA ALA A 67 -7.84 -1.02 10.06
C ALA A 67 -6.33 -0.75 9.97
N PRO A 68 -5.47 -1.78 10.16
CA PRO A 68 -4.05 -1.65 9.88
C PRO A 68 -3.82 -1.20 8.43
N ALA A 69 -2.95 -0.22 8.23
CA ALA A 69 -2.64 0.31 6.92
C ALA A 69 -1.13 0.31 6.67
N ILE A 70 -0.72 -0.38 5.60
CA ILE A 70 0.66 -0.43 5.12
C ILE A 70 0.74 0.38 3.83
N PHE A 71 1.68 1.32 3.82
CA PHE A 71 1.99 2.19 2.70
C PHE A 71 3.36 1.84 2.16
N SER A 72 3.62 2.21 0.91
CA SER A 72 4.97 2.27 0.39
C SER A 72 5.27 3.58 -0.32
N ASP A 73 6.55 3.93 -0.41
CA ASP A 73 7.02 5.09 -1.18
C ASP A 73 8.38 4.83 -1.86
N TYR A 74 8.82 5.77 -2.69
CA TYR A 74 9.97 5.63 -3.58
C TYR A 74 11.32 5.68 -2.86
N CYS A 75 11.41 6.43 -1.77
CA CYS A 75 12.63 6.62 -0.98
C CYS A 75 12.30 6.79 0.51
N GLU A 76 13.32 6.61 1.34
CA GLU A 76 13.20 6.72 2.81
C GLU A 76 12.75 8.11 3.25
N GLU A 77 13.24 9.17 2.60
CA GLU A 77 12.84 10.56 2.90
C GLU A 77 11.34 10.78 2.70
N ALA A 78 10.77 10.30 1.59
CA ALA A 78 9.34 10.39 1.33
C ALA A 78 8.52 9.64 2.39
N CYS A 79 9.02 8.51 2.88
CA CYS A 79 8.41 7.79 4.00
C CYS A 79 8.49 8.60 5.31
N CYS A 80 9.63 9.21 5.64
CA CYS A 80 9.79 10.04 6.84
C CYS A 80 8.81 11.23 6.87
N LEU A 81 8.69 11.93 5.73
CA LEU A 81 7.72 13.00 5.57
C LEU A 81 6.28 12.48 5.68
N SER A 82 5.99 11.34 5.06
CA SER A 82 4.67 10.70 5.12
C SER A 82 4.29 10.29 6.54
N MET A 83 5.23 9.73 7.33
CA MET A 83 5.01 9.42 8.75
C MET A 83 4.68 10.68 9.56
N SER A 84 5.36 11.79 9.29
CA SER A 84 5.08 13.07 9.95
C SER A 84 3.67 13.59 9.62
N CYS A 85 3.25 13.47 8.36
CA CYS A 85 1.89 13.80 7.93
C CYS A 85 0.85 12.90 8.62
N ILE A 86 1.11 11.60 8.68
CA ILE A 86 0.26 10.62 9.38
C ILE A 86 0.11 11.03 10.84
N SER A 87 1.20 11.20 11.59
CA SER A 87 1.14 11.60 13.00
C SER A 87 0.38 12.90 13.22
N SER A 88 0.54 13.87 12.32
CA SER A 88 -0.14 15.17 12.40
C SER A 88 -1.65 15.04 12.20
N VAL A 89 -2.10 14.18 11.29
CA VAL A 89 -3.52 13.97 10.99
C VAL A 89 -4.15 13.04 12.02
N THR A 90 -3.50 11.93 12.33
CA THR A 90 -4.07 10.90 13.20
C THR A 90 -3.87 11.21 14.69
N GLY A 91 -2.92 12.07 15.05
CA GLY A 91 -2.53 12.28 16.45
C GLY A 91 -1.97 11.02 17.11
N SER A 92 -1.44 10.08 16.32
CA SER A 92 -0.90 8.80 16.78
C SER A 92 0.38 8.48 16.04
N ASP A 93 1.35 7.89 16.73
CA ASP A 93 2.60 7.50 16.11
C ASP A 93 2.41 6.29 15.17
N PRO A 94 3.18 6.21 14.06
CA PRO A 94 3.16 5.05 13.18
C PRO A 94 3.51 3.77 13.93
N SER A 95 2.68 2.73 13.76
CA SER A 95 2.84 1.44 14.43
C SER A 95 3.81 0.52 13.71
N PHE A 96 4.07 0.77 12.42
CA PHE A 96 4.96 -0.02 11.59
C PHE A 96 6.10 0.86 11.05
N PRO A 97 7.36 0.59 11.46
CA PRO A 97 8.50 1.44 11.13
C PRO A 97 8.86 1.35 9.65
N ILE A 98 9.60 2.36 9.18
CA ILE A 98 10.16 2.35 7.83
C ILE A 98 11.11 1.17 7.67
N GLN A 99 10.89 0.36 6.64
CA GLN A 99 11.79 -0.72 6.26
C GLN A 99 11.82 -0.93 4.76
N LEU A 100 12.92 -1.49 4.25
CA LEU A 100 13.04 -1.82 2.84
C LEU A 100 12.02 -2.89 2.45
N ASN A 101 11.26 -2.67 1.38
CA ASN A 101 10.36 -3.66 0.83
C ASN A 101 11.16 -4.74 0.08
N PRO A 102 11.13 -6.03 0.50
CA PRO A 102 11.80 -7.10 -0.21
C PRO A 102 11.20 -7.35 -1.61
N PHE A 103 9.97 -6.89 -1.85
CA PHE A 103 9.25 -7.00 -3.11
C PHE A 103 9.22 -5.69 -3.92
N ARG A 104 10.10 -4.73 -3.62
CA ARG A 104 10.22 -3.49 -4.41
C ARG A 104 10.62 -3.77 -5.84
N GLN A 105 10.33 -2.82 -6.73
CA GLN A 105 10.80 -2.88 -8.11
C GLN A 105 12.35 -2.98 -8.13
N PRO A 106 12.92 -3.96 -8.85
CA PRO A 106 14.38 -4.15 -8.89
C PRO A 106 15.08 -3.03 -9.68
N LEU A 107 14.40 -2.47 -10.67
CA LEU A 107 14.92 -1.36 -11.48
C LEU A 107 14.77 -0.04 -10.71
N ALA A 108 15.85 0.72 -10.66
CA ALA A 108 15.80 2.09 -10.15
C ALA A 108 14.93 2.96 -11.07
N VAL A 109 14.28 3.95 -10.49
CA VAL A 109 13.59 5.00 -11.22
C VAL A 109 14.65 6.04 -11.59
N GLU A 110 14.99 6.08 -12.88
CA GLU A 110 15.89 7.10 -13.42
C GLU A 110 15.20 8.47 -13.46
N ASP A 111 16.00 9.55 -13.50
CA ASP A 111 15.52 10.95 -13.50
C ASP A 111 14.69 11.37 -12.27
N SER A 112 14.95 10.73 -11.12
CA SER A 112 14.44 11.21 -9.84
C SER A 112 14.96 12.62 -9.53
N ALA A 113 14.05 13.56 -9.27
CA ALA A 113 14.38 14.91 -8.84
C ALA A 113 15.15 14.95 -7.49
N LEU A 114 15.15 13.85 -6.74
CA LEU A 114 15.69 13.78 -5.39
C LEU A 114 17.20 13.46 -5.36
N CYS A 115 17.84 13.20 -6.51
CA CYS A 115 19.27 12.85 -6.60
C CYS A 115 19.71 11.71 -5.64
N ILE A 116 18.77 10.87 -5.21
CA ILE A 116 18.97 9.69 -4.35
C ILE A 116 18.37 8.46 -5.04
N PRO A 117 18.84 7.24 -4.72
CA PRO A 117 18.25 6.03 -5.27
C PRO A 117 16.76 5.91 -4.94
N CYS A 118 15.94 5.80 -5.97
CA CYS A 118 14.49 5.65 -5.85
C CYS A 118 14.05 4.37 -6.58
N HIS A 119 13.14 3.61 -5.97
CA HIS A 119 12.52 2.44 -6.59
C HIS A 119 11.02 2.51 -6.41
N SER A 120 10.24 2.03 -7.38
CA SER A 120 8.80 1.87 -7.15
C SER A 120 8.56 0.87 -6.00
N ASN A 121 7.71 1.24 -5.05
CA ASN A 121 7.41 0.50 -3.82
C ASN A 121 8.65 0.20 -2.96
N CYS A 122 9.60 1.13 -2.88
CA CYS A 122 10.92 0.89 -2.27
C CYS A 122 10.86 0.57 -0.77
N PHE A 123 10.19 1.42 0.00
CA PHE A 123 10.14 1.32 1.46
C PHE A 123 8.69 1.14 1.92
N LEU A 124 8.48 0.33 2.97
CA LEU A 124 7.21 0.12 3.64
C LEU A 124 7.15 0.91 4.95
N PHE A 125 5.98 1.42 5.32
CA PHE A 125 5.70 2.08 6.60
C PHE A 125 4.18 1.96 6.89
N GLY A 126 3.72 2.19 8.13
CA GLY A 126 2.29 1.99 8.41
C GLY A 126 1.78 2.41 9.79
N ILE A 127 0.45 2.35 9.91
CA ILE A 127 -0.33 2.61 11.14
C ILE A 127 -1.22 1.44 11.52
#